data_AF-A0A7X3MSK6-F1
#
_entry.id   AF-A0A7X3MSK6-F1
#
_cell.length_a   1.000
_cell.length_b   1.000
_cell.length_c   1.000
_cell.angle_alpha   90.00
_cell.angle_beta   90.00
_cell.angle_gamma   90.00
#
_symmetry.space_group_name_H-M   'P 1'
#
loop_
_entity.id
_entity.type
_entity.pdbx_description
1 polymer ?
#
loop_
_entity_poly.entity_id
_entity_poly.type
_entity_poly.pdbx_seq_one_letter_code
_entity_poly.pdbx_strand_id
1 'polypeptide(L)'
;MTDSKDSKTTMTLEPRQVAIVLGMEDGQISRQLFASPEVDAMLDDEHSDIPFHYFLASAFLVRLDQDEDFAADLAEWYDERLQGEAGKADAGK
;
A
#
# COMPACT_ATOMS: atom_id res chain seq x y z
N MET A 1 -17.34 5.59 23.59
CA MET A 1 -16.55 6.61 22.90
C MET A 1 -15.12 6.11 22.87
N THR A 2 -14.79 5.27 21.89
CA THR A 2 -13.44 4.74 21.72
C THR A 2 -12.69 5.71 20.84
N ASP A 3 -11.80 6.46 21.48
CA ASP A 3 -10.73 7.24 20.84
C ASP A 3 -9.79 6.24 20.16
N SER A 4 -10.13 5.82 18.93
CA SER A 4 -9.19 5.14 18.05
C SER A 4 -8.13 6.18 17.68
N LYS A 5 -7.13 6.33 18.55
CA LYS A 5 -5.97 7.16 18.28
C LYS A 5 -5.42 6.78 16.92
N ASP A 6 -5.30 7.78 16.06
CA ASP A 6 -4.48 7.84 14.86
C ASP A 6 -3.14 7.13 15.13
N SER A 7 -3.09 5.82 14.87
CA SER A 7 -1.88 5.04 15.04
C SER A 7 -1.03 5.32 13.82
N LYS A 8 -0.26 6.41 13.91
CA LYS A 8 0.65 6.82 12.84
C LYS A 8 1.76 5.79 12.71
N THR A 9 1.61 4.87 11.76
CA THR A 9 2.67 3.91 11.40
C THR A 9 3.76 4.64 10.65
N THR A 10 4.99 4.58 11.17
CA THR A 10 6.16 5.12 10.49
C THR A 10 6.89 3.96 9.82
N MET A 11 7.19 4.11 8.53
CA MET A 11 7.93 3.14 7.74
C MET A 11 9.18 3.80 7.16
N THR A 12 10.32 3.12 7.26
CA THR A 12 11.57 3.53 6.63
C THR A 12 11.77 2.70 5.37
N LEU A 13 12.00 3.37 4.24
CA LEU A 13 12.33 2.72 2.98
C LEU A 13 13.84 2.69 2.79
N GLU A 14 14.36 1.51 2.52
CA GLU A 14 15.75 1.34 2.11
C GLU A 14 15.95 1.97 0.72
N PRO A 15 17.20 2.27 0.33
CA PRO A 15 17.49 2.81 -0.99
C PRO A 15 16.91 1.91 -2.09
N ARG A 16 16.35 2.52 -3.13
CA ARG A 16 15.67 1.86 -4.27
C ARG A 16 14.34 1.18 -3.96
N GLN A 17 13.82 1.31 -2.74
CA GLN A 17 12.50 0.81 -2.41
C GLN A 17 11.40 1.82 -2.74
N VAL A 18 10.21 1.25 -2.96
CA VAL A 18 8.94 1.95 -3.05
C VAL A 18 7.94 1.17 -2.19
N ALA A 19 6.91 1.84 -1.70
CA ALA A 19 5.85 1.20 -0.96
C ALA A 19 4.49 1.76 -1.34
N ILE A 20 3.51 0.86 -1.38
CA ILE A 20 2.11 1.19 -1.57
C ILE A 20 1.42 1.00 -0.24
N VAL A 21 0.79 2.06 0.26
CA VAL A 21 -0.08 2.00 1.42
C VAL A 21 -1.51 2.00 0.93
N LEU A 22 -2.23 0.94 1.27
CA LEU A 22 -3.67 0.81 1.05
C LEU A 22 -4.36 0.96 2.40
N GLY A 23 -5.35 1.84 2.46
CA GLY A 23 -6.23 1.98 3.62
C GLY A 23 -7.66 1.71 3.19
N MET A 24 -8.45 1.10 4.08
CA MET A 24 -9.89 0.94 3.88
C MET A 24 -10.63 1.81 4.89
N GLU A 25 -11.47 2.73 4.40
CA GLU A 25 -12.33 3.57 5.21
C GLU A 25 -13.71 3.68 4.53
N ASP A 26 -14.78 3.35 5.25
CA ASP A 26 -16.17 3.39 4.76
C ASP A 26 -16.42 2.67 3.42
N GLY A 27 -15.72 1.56 3.18
CA GLY A 27 -15.84 0.77 1.94
C GLY A 27 -15.13 1.38 0.73
N GLN A 28 -14.35 2.44 0.93
CA GLN A 28 -13.50 3.04 -0.09
C GLN A 28 -12.02 2.73 0.20
N ILE A 29 -11.26 2.42 -0.85
CA ILE A 29 -9.82 2.20 -0.77
C ILE A 29 -9.10 3.55 -0.94
N SER A 30 -8.40 3.98 0.10
CA SER A 30 -7.37 5.02 0.00
C SER A 30 -6.04 4.39 -0.42
N ARG A 31 -5.27 5.11 -1.22
CA ARG A 31 -4.00 4.62 -1.78
C ARG A 31 -2.95 5.71 -1.81
N GLN A 32 -1.74 5.35 -1.40
CA GLN A 32 -0.58 6.24 -1.44
C GLN A 32 0.65 5.47 -1.90
N LEU A 33 1.44 6.08 -2.80
CA LEU A 33 2.75 5.58 -3.22
C LEU A 33 3.83 6.42 -2.53
N PHE A 34 4.75 5.73 -1.87
CA PHE A 34 5.95 6.32 -1.29
C PHE A 34 7.17 5.78 -2.01
N ALA A 35 8.14 6.64 -2.25
CA ALA A 35 9.44 6.29 -2.80
C ALA A 35 10.53 6.60 -1.78
N SER A 36 11.62 5.84 -1.84
CA SER A 36 12.84 6.19 -1.10
C SER A 36 13.47 7.46 -1.67
N PRO A 37 14.26 8.21 -0.87
CA PRO A 37 14.91 9.44 -1.36
C PRO A 37 15.78 9.27 -2.60
N GLU A 38 16.41 8.10 -2.79
CA GLU A 38 17.17 7.79 -4.01
C GLU A 38 16.24 7.69 -5.23
N VAL A 39 15.08 7.04 -5.06
CA VAL A 39 14.09 6.91 -6.14
C VAL A 39 13.49 8.26 -6.47
N ASP A 40 13.13 9.08 -5.47
CA ASP A 40 12.65 10.45 -5.70
C ASP A 40 13.67 11.28 -6.50
N ALA A 41 14.95 11.21 -6.12
CA ALA A 41 16.01 11.91 -6.86
C ALA A 41 16.16 11.43 -8.31
N MET A 42 15.92 10.14 -8.60
CA MET A 42 15.92 9.61 -9.97
C MET A 42 14.70 10.05 -10.77
N LEU A 43 13.54 10.24 -10.13
CA LEU A 43 12.31 10.69 -10.78
C LEU A 43 12.34 12.19 -11.11
N ASP A 44 13.05 12.98 -10.29
CA ASP A 44 13.25 14.42 -10.51
C ASP A 44 14.26 14.72 -11.64
N ASP A 45 15.08 13.73 -12.03
CA ASP A 45 16.04 13.87 -13.12
C ASP A 45 15.41 13.52 -14.48
N GLU A 46 15.19 14.54 -15.32
CA GLU A 46 14.60 14.41 -16.67
C GLU A 46 15.42 13.52 -17.63
N HIS A 47 16.66 13.20 -17.29
CA HIS A 47 17.54 12.32 -18.07
C HIS A 47 17.63 10.89 -17.55
N SER A 48 17.03 10.60 -16.39
CA SER A 48 17.04 9.28 -15.77
C SER A 48 15.85 8.44 -16.23
N ASP A 49 16.08 7.14 -16.40
CA ASP A 49 15.00 6.18 -16.62
C ASP A 49 14.17 5.99 -15.35
N ILE A 50 12.85 5.84 -15.51
CA ILE A 50 11.96 5.54 -14.37
C ILE A 50 12.34 4.17 -13.78
N PRO A 51 12.62 4.09 -12.46
CA PRO A 51 12.91 2.82 -11.82
C PRO A 51 11.78 1.81 -11.99
N PHE A 52 12.12 0.58 -12.38
CA PHE A 52 11.12 -0.46 -12.70
C PHE A 52 10.10 -0.69 -11.59
N HIS A 53 10.54 -0.74 -10.33
CA HIS A 53 9.63 -0.95 -9.20
C HIS A 53 8.67 0.22 -8.99
N TYR A 54 9.11 1.46 -9.25
CA TYR A 54 8.23 2.63 -9.22
C TYR A 54 7.20 2.59 -10.34
N PHE A 55 7.63 2.23 -11.56
CA PHE A 55 6.72 2.04 -12.69
C PHE A 55 5.67 0.97 -12.38
N LEU A 56 6.10 -0.20 -11.87
CA LEU A 56 5.20 -1.29 -11.52
C LEU A 56 4.21 -0.88 -10.43
N ALA A 57 4.67 -0.18 -9.40
CA ALA A 57 3.82 0.31 -8.32
C ALA A 57 2.79 1.32 -8.82
N SER A 58 3.21 2.23 -9.71
CA SER A 58 2.31 3.21 -10.34
C SER A 58 1.27 2.52 -11.22
N ALA A 59 1.68 1.56 -12.04
CA ALA A 59 0.78 0.78 -12.90
C ALA A 59 -0.25 -0.01 -12.07
N PHE A 60 0.18 -0.59 -10.94
CA PHE A 60 -0.72 -1.24 -10.01
C PHE A 60 -1.79 -0.27 -9.47
N LEU A 61 -1.40 0.95 -9.07
CA LEU A 61 -2.33 1.94 -8.57
C LEU A 61 -3.35 2.40 -9.62
N VAL A 62 -2.92 2.53 -10.88
CA VAL A 62 -3.81 2.81 -12.01
C VAL A 62 -4.77 1.65 -12.24
N ARG A 63 -4.29 0.40 -12.20
CA ARG A 63 -5.16 -0.77 -12.33
C ARG A 63 -6.22 -0.83 -11.24
N LEU A 64 -5.82 -0.52 -10.00
CA LEU A 64 -6.72 -0.43 -8.85
C LEU A 64 -7.78 0.69 -9.00
N ASP A 65 -7.51 1.72 -9.82
CA ASP A 65 -8.46 2.81 -10.08
C ASP A 65 -9.47 2.44 -11.17
N GLN A 66 -8.97 1.77 -12.20
CA GLN A 66 -9.72 1.55 -13.44
C GLN A 66 -10.50 0.25 -13.44
N ASP A 67 -10.22 -0.67 -12.52
CA ASP A 67 -10.85 -1.98 -12.44
C ASP A 67 -11.45 -2.21 -11.06
N GLU A 68 -12.77 -2.00 -10.98
CA GLU A 68 -13.55 -2.13 -9.75
C GLU A 68 -13.59 -3.57 -9.25
N ASP A 69 -13.68 -4.56 -10.15
CA ASP A 69 -13.67 -5.98 -9.81
C ASP A 69 -12.33 -6.36 -9.14
N PHE A 70 -11.21 -5.93 -9.72
CA PHE A 70 -9.89 -6.14 -9.15
C PHE A 70 -9.72 -5.46 -7.78
N ALA A 71 -10.26 -4.25 -7.61
CA ALA A 71 -10.22 -3.55 -6.33
C ALA A 71 -11.05 -4.27 -5.26
N ALA A 72 -12.23 -4.78 -5.63
CA ALA A 72 -13.10 -5.56 -4.74
C ALA A 72 -12.44 -6.89 -4.34
N ASP A 73 -11.89 -7.64 -5.31
CA ASP A 73 -11.18 -8.89 -5.06
C ASP A 73 -9.99 -8.69 -4.12
N LEU A 74 -9.23 -7.60 -4.31
CA LEU A 74 -8.09 -7.26 -3.46
C LEU A 74 -8.52 -6.90 -2.04
N ALA A 75 -9.60 -6.12 -1.90
CA ALA A 75 -10.16 -5.75 -0.61
C ALA A 75 -10.66 -6.97 0.17
N GLU A 76 -11.41 -7.86 -0.49
CA GLU A 76 -11.89 -9.13 0.10
C GLU A 76 -10.71 -9.98 0.57
N TRP A 77 -9.72 -10.21 -0.30
CA TRP A 77 -8.53 -10.98 0.06
C TRP A 77 -7.76 -10.37 1.25
N TYR A 78 -7.68 -9.04 1.32
CA TYR A 78 -7.01 -8.35 2.42
C TYR A 78 -7.76 -8.51 3.74
N ASP A 79 -9.08 -8.38 3.72
CA ASP A 79 -9.95 -8.61 4.88
C ASP A 79 -9.84 -10.05 5.38
N GLU A 80 -9.86 -11.04 4.48
CA GLU A 80 -9.65 -12.45 4.82
C GLU A 80 -8.28 -12.70 5.47
N ARG A 81 -7.23 -12.05 4.97
CA ARG A 81 -5.88 -12.15 5.54
C ARG A 81 -5.82 -11.58 6.95
N LEU A 82 -6.38 -10.39 7.17
CA LEU A 82 -6.45 -9.77 8.50
C LEU A 82 -7.22 -10.64 9.50
N GLN A 83 -8.37 -11.18 9.08
CA GLN A 83 -9.19 -12.05 9.92
C GLN A 83 -8.50 -13.40 10.19
N GLY A 84 -7.83 -13.97 9.19
CA GLY A 84 -7.06 -15.22 9.31
C GLY A 84 -5.83 -15.10 10.21
N GLU A 85 -5.18 -13.93 10.26
CA GLU A 85 -4.11 -13.67 11.22
C GLU A 85 -4.64 -13.42 12.64
N ALA A 86 -5.77 -12.72 12.79
CA ALA A 86 -6.44 -12.55 14.08
C ALA A 86 -6.89 -13.90 14.70
N GLY A 87 -7.40 -14.82 13.88
CA GLY A 87 -7.81 -16.16 14.33
C GLY A 87 -6.66 -17.04 14.80
N LYS A 88 -5.42 -16.80 14.36
CA LYS A 88 -4.22 -17.50 14.85
C LYS A 88 -3.69 -16.92 16.17
N ALA A 89 -3.95 -15.65 16.46
CA ALA A 89 -3.52 -15.01 17.70
C ALA A 89 -4.35 -15.45 18.92
N ASP A 90 -5.60 -15.91 18.73
CA ASP A 90 -6.50 -16.34 19.81
C ASP A 90 -6.40 -17.86 20.12
N ALA A 91 -5.97 -18.68 19.15
CA ALA A 91 -5.83 -20.13 19.32
C ALA A 91 -4.57 -20.57 20.10
N GLY A 92 -3.77 -19.61 20.60
CA GLY A 92 -2.59 -19.85 21.43
C GLY A 92 -2.88 -19.62 22.92
N LYS A 93 -3.73 -20.45 23.53
CA LYS A 93 -3.85 -20.53 25.00
C LYS A 93 -3.92 -21.97 25.49
#